data_AF-A0A2H0VVF3-F1
#
_entry.id   AF-A0A2H0VVF3-F1
#
_cell.length_a   1.000
_cell.length_b   1.000
_cell.length_c   1.000
_cell.angle_alpha   90.00
_cell.angle_beta   90.00
_cell.angle_gamma   90.00
#
_symmetry.space_group_name_H-M   'P 1'
#
loop_
_entity.id
_entity.type
_entity.pdbx_description
1 polymer ?
#
loop_
_entity_poly.entity_id
_entity_poly.type
_entity_poly.pdbx_seq_one_letter_code
_entity_poly.pdbx_strand_id
1 'polypeptide(L)' 'MIRKLASGQYRLYSRKKNPKTGKRRNLGTFPTLEAAKKHEREVQFFKRQHA' A
#
# COMPACT_ATOMS: atom_id res chain seq x y z
N MET A 1 0.36 4.19 -2.10
CA MET A 1 -0.71 4.43 -3.11
C MET A 1 -1.95 3.68 -2.67
N ILE A 2 -2.99 4.39 -2.25
CA ILE A 2 -4.21 3.77 -1.74
C ILE A 2 -5.31 3.90 -2.80
N ARG A 3 -6.00 2.81 -3.11
CA ARG A 3 -7.12 2.77 -4.06
C ARG A 3 -8.38 2.26 -3.35
N LYS A 4 -9.51 2.96 -3.53
CA LYS A 4 -10.83 2.47 -3.08
C LYS A 4 -11.33 1.38 -4.03
N LEU A 5 -11.81 0.28 -3.49
CA LEU A 5 -12.41 -0.84 -4.21
C LEU A 5 -13.93 -0.65 -4.32
N ALA A 6 -14.55 -1.35 -5.27
CA ALA A 6 -16.02 -1.38 -5.39
C ALA A 6 -16.69 -1.92 -4.12
N SER A 7 -16.01 -2.79 -3.37
CA SER A 7 -16.45 -3.29 -2.05
C SER A 7 -16.42 -2.23 -0.93
N GLY A 8 -16.01 -0.99 -1.21
CA GLY A 8 -15.87 0.07 -0.22
C GLY A 8 -14.55 0.04 0.57
N GLN A 9 -13.80 -1.06 0.50
CA GLN A 9 -12.49 -1.20 1.14
C GLN A 9 -11.38 -0.42 0.42
N TYR A 10 -10.25 -0.22 1.09
CA TYR A 10 -9.10 0.53 0.64
C TYR A 10 -7.89 -0.38 0.48
N ARG A 11 -7.36 -0.51 -0.73
CA ARG A 11 -6.17 -1.32 -0.99
C ARG A 11 -4.92 -0.47 -1.11
N LEU A 12 -3.88 -0.80 -0.35
CA LEU A 12 -2.57 -0.19 -0.47
C LEU A 12 -1.73 -0.94 -1.51
N TYR A 13 -1.20 -0.21 -2.48
CA TYR A 13 -0.25 -0.71 -3.46
C TYR A 13 1.15 -0.13 -3.24
N SER A 14 2.17 -0.91 -3.63
CA SER A 14 3.55 -0.45 -3.70
C SER A 14 3.71 0.72 -4.67
N ARG A 15 4.60 1.66 -4.34
CA ARG A 15 4.92 2.79 -5.23
C ARG A 15 5.61 2.31 -6.51
N LYS A 16 6.66 1.49 -6.37
CA LYS A 16 7.40 0.89 -7.48
C LYS A 16 6.63 -0.30 -8.06
N LYS A 17 6.69 -0.45 -9.38
CA LYS A 17 6.23 -1.66 -10.09
C LYS A 17 7.24 -2.78 -9.87
N ASN A 18 6.77 -4.02 -9.85
CA ASN A 18 7.63 -5.18 -9.88
C ASN A 18 8.32 -5.26 -11.27
N PRO A 19 9.66 -5.34 -11.35
CA PRO A 19 10.36 -5.38 -12.64
C PRO A 19 10.05 -6.66 -13.42
N LYS A 20 9.74 -7.78 -12.76
CA LYS A 20 9.46 -9.06 -13.41
C LYS A 20 8.06 -9.13 -14.02
N THR A 21 7.06 -8.51 -13.37
CA THR A 21 5.65 -8.65 -13.77
C THR A 21 5.01 -7.34 -14.26
N GLY A 22 5.71 -6.20 -14.12
CA GLY A 22 5.18 -4.87 -14.42
C GLY A 22 4.06 -4.39 -13.47
N LYS A 23 3.61 -5.23 -12.55
CA LYS A 23 2.47 -4.95 -11.65
C LYS A 23 2.93 -4.38 -10.32
N ARG A 24 2.10 -3.53 -9.70
CA ARG A 24 2.33 -3.07 -8.32
C ARG A 24 1.90 -4.16 -7.34
N ARG A 25 2.65 -4.31 -6.25
CA ARG A 25 2.36 -5.29 -5.20
C ARG A 25 1.22 -4.78 -4.33
N ASN A 26 0.27 -5.65 -4.01
CA ASN A 26 -0.71 -5.40 -2.96
C ASN A 26 0.00 -5.49 -1.60
N LEU A 27 -0.06 -4.44 -0.81
CA LEU A 27 0.53 -4.33 0.52
C LEU A 27 -0.50 -4.48 1.65
N GLY A 28 -1.78 -4.68 1.31
CA GLY A 28 -2.85 -4.84 2.28
C GLY A 28 -4.17 -4.26 1.77
N THR A 29 -5.28 -4.80 2.26
CA THR A 29 -6.62 -4.24 2.04
C THR A 29 -7.23 -3.91 3.40
N PHE A 30 -7.74 -2.69 3.54
CA PHE A 30 -8.15 -2.09 4.80
C PHE A 30 -9.61 -1.63 4.73
N PRO A 31 -10.37 -1.69 5.84
CA PRO A 31 -11.76 -1.25 5.85
C PRO A 31 -11.90 0.28 5.72
N THR A 32 -10.91 1.05 6.19
CA THR A 32 -10.95 2.52 6.20
C THR A 32 -9.73 3.13 5.50
N LEU A 33 -9.90 4.36 5.01
CA LEU A 33 -8.81 5.14 4.41
C LEU A 33 -7.71 5.45 5.44
N GLU A 34 -8.10 5.71 6.69
CA GLU A 34 -7.17 6.02 7.78
C GLU A 34 -6.28 4.84 8.12
N ALA A 35 -6.83 3.62 8.21
CA ALA A 35 -6.06 2.41 8.43
C ALA A 35 -5.03 2.19 7.31
N ALA A 36 -5.43 2.40 6.06
CA ALA A 36 -4.52 2.31 4.92
C ALA A 36 -3.40 3.39 4.97
N LYS A 37 -3.72 4.63 5.39
CA LYS A 37 -2.74 5.72 5.55
C LYS A 37 -1.76 5.45 6.68
N LYS A 38 -2.23 4.96 7.84
CA LYS A 38 -1.38 4.58 8.97
C LYS A 38 -0.38 3.50 8.52
N HIS A 39 -0.87 2.46 7.85
CA HIS A 39 -0.01 1.41 7.35
C HIS A 39 0.98 1.90 6.27
N GLU A 40 0.60 2.84 5.41
CA GLU A 40 1.54 3.46 4.47
C GLU A 40 2.69 4.17 5.20
N ARG A 41 2.38 4.90 6.29
CA ARG A 41 3.40 5.58 7.11
C ARG A 41 4.35 4.58 7.77
N GLU A 42 3.82 3.51 8.34
CA GLU A 42 4.61 2.40 8.90
C GLU A 42 5.55 1.82 7.84
N VAL A 43 5.04 1.49 6.65
CA VAL A 43 5.86 0.96 5.55
C VAL A 43 6.95 1.94 5.12
N GLN A 44 6.66 3.26 5.06
CA GLN A 44 7.72 4.24 4.76
C GLN A 44 8.73 4.38 5.88
N PHE A 45 8.30 4.26 7.14
CA PHE A 45 9.18 4.32 8.29
C PHE A 45 10.19 3.17 8.28
N PHE A 46 9.71 1.92 8.16
CA PHE A 46 10.60 0.75 8.06
C PHE A 46 11.56 0.87 6.88
N LYS A 47 11.09 1.37 5.73
CA LYS A 47 11.97 1.58 4.57
C LYS A 47 13.03 2.64 4.77
N ARG A 48 12.78 3.67 5.59
CA ARG A 48 13.81 4.68 5.90
C ARG A 48 14.83 4.16 6.91
N GLN A 49 14.41 3.30 7.83
CA GLN A 49 15.30 2.74 8.84
C GLN A 49 16.17 1.59 8.33
N HIS A 50 15.72 0.87 7.30
CA HIS A 50 16.42 -0.30 6.76
C HIS A 50 16.85 -0.13 5.30
N ALA A 51 16.94 1.11 4.81
CA ALA A 51 17.45 1.42 3.46
C ALA A 51 18.96 1.59 3.46
#